data_AF-A0A8H6WEE4-F1
#
_entry.id   AF-A0A8H6WEE4-F1
#
_cell.length_a   1.000
_cell.length_b   1.000
_cell.length_c   1.000
_cell.angle_alpha   90.00
_cell.angle_beta   90.00
_cell.angle_gamma   90.00
#
_symmetry.space_group_name_H-M   'P 1'
#
loop_
_entity.id
_entity.type
_entity.pdbx_description
1 polymer ?
#
loop_
_entity_poly.entity_id
_entity_poly.type
_entity_poly.pdbx_seq_one_letter_code
_entity_poly.pdbx_strand_id
1 'polypeptide(L)'
;MHDPAHEADIFTIVSSLPLRRLATDLCEFFPGVDNYMTYIGLPFFSHLTHLDMLDDSESQIERLSPLLIRLPVLTHLALAVLPLSSIIQRLLEGCLHLQVLVILWEAFHSRVGRTAAAEITEHVSDPRFVMTIYHEWDEGVRLSDWDNGASTYWYRAQSFIASKRRQDIPMDCFWAED
;
A
#
# COMPACT_ATOMS: atom_id res chain seq x y z
N MET A 1 15.43 -26.56 2.56
CA MET A 1 16.19 -26.80 1.31
C MET A 1 15.25 -26.40 0.19
N HIS A 2 15.28 -25.12 -0.19
CA HIS A 2 14.46 -24.58 -1.27
C HIS A 2 15.02 -25.09 -2.60
N ASP A 3 14.17 -25.67 -3.45
CA ASP A 3 14.55 -26.07 -4.79
C ASP A 3 14.40 -24.85 -5.73
N PRO A 4 15.50 -24.22 -6.17
CA PRO A 4 15.44 -23.01 -6.99
C PRO A 4 14.76 -23.22 -8.35
N ALA A 5 14.58 -24.48 -8.79
CA ALA A 5 13.84 -24.77 -10.02
C ALA A 5 12.34 -24.46 -9.90
N HIS A 6 11.73 -24.64 -8.72
CA HIS A 6 10.31 -24.37 -8.50
C HIS A 6 9.99 -22.86 -8.39
N GLU A 7 10.94 -22.04 -7.92
CA GLU A 7 10.78 -20.59 -7.81
C GLU A 7 10.76 -19.90 -9.19
N ALA A 8 11.56 -20.40 -10.15
CA ALA A 8 11.60 -19.88 -11.52
C ALA A 8 10.25 -20.02 -12.25
N ASP A 9 9.49 -21.08 -11.95
CA ASP A 9 8.19 -21.35 -12.57
C ASP A 9 7.10 -20.39 -12.07
N ILE A 10 7.05 -20.11 -10.76
CA ILE A 10 6.06 -19.18 -10.19
C ILE A 10 6.27 -17.77 -10.72
N PHE A 11 7.51 -17.28 -10.78
CA PHE A 11 7.81 -15.96 -11.34
C PHE A 11 7.39 -15.83 -12.80
N THR A 12 7.62 -16.88 -13.59
CA THR A 12 7.23 -16.92 -15.00
C THR A 12 5.72 -16.85 -15.14
N ILE A 13 4.98 -17.64 -14.35
CA ILE A 13 3.52 -17.63 -14.34
C ILE A 13 3.01 -16.25 -13.90
N VAL A 14 3.45 -15.75 -12.75
CA VAL A 14 2.98 -14.49 -12.17
C VAL A 14 3.29 -13.30 -13.10
N SER A 15 4.46 -13.30 -13.75
CA SER A 15 4.83 -12.26 -14.73
C SER A 15 3.96 -12.27 -15.99
N SER A 16 3.31 -13.38 -16.31
CA SER A 16 2.39 -13.48 -17.44
C SER A 16 0.96 -13.05 -17.11
N LEU A 17 0.62 -12.91 -15.82
CA LEU A 17 -0.71 -12.53 -15.39
C LEU A 17 -0.86 -11.00 -15.43
N PRO A 18 -1.97 -10.46 -15.97
CA PRO A 18 -2.24 -9.02 -15.98
C PRO A 18 -2.75 -8.56 -14.60
N LEU A 19 -1.93 -8.75 -13.57
CA LEU A 19 -2.30 -8.49 -12.19
C LEU A 19 -2.49 -7.00 -11.97
N ARG A 20 -3.69 -6.65 -11.51
CA ARG A 20 -4.05 -5.27 -11.15
C ARG A 20 -3.97 -5.01 -9.67
N ARG A 21 -4.01 -6.08 -8.86
CA ARG A 21 -4.07 -6.08 -7.41
C ARG A 21 -3.12 -7.14 -6.90
N LEU A 22 -2.33 -6.80 -5.89
CA LEU A 22 -1.39 -7.70 -5.23
C LEU A 22 -1.39 -7.40 -3.74
N ALA A 23 -1.47 -8.44 -2.93
CA ALA A 23 -1.13 -8.41 -1.51
C ALA A 23 0.01 -9.40 -1.28
N THR A 24 1.15 -8.92 -0.79
CA THR A 24 2.34 -9.77 -0.57
C THR A 24 3.36 -9.08 0.34
N ASP A 25 4.24 -9.87 0.94
CA ASP A 25 5.54 -9.38 1.40
C ASP A 25 6.47 -9.27 0.17
N LEU A 26 6.88 -8.05 -0.19
CA LEU A 26 7.72 -7.84 -1.37
C LEU A 26 9.18 -8.25 -1.13
N CYS A 27 9.66 -8.20 0.10
CA CYS A 27 11.01 -8.62 0.45
C CYS A 27 11.17 -10.14 0.35
N GLU A 28 10.16 -10.90 0.74
CA GLU A 28 10.10 -12.35 0.53
C GLU A 28 9.86 -12.69 -0.94
N PHE A 29 8.96 -11.96 -1.61
CA PHE A 29 8.65 -12.21 -3.01
C PHE A 29 9.83 -11.92 -3.93
N PHE A 30 10.65 -10.91 -3.65
CA PHE A 30 11.83 -10.54 -4.45
C PHE A 30 13.12 -10.65 -3.64
N PRO A 31 13.64 -11.87 -3.39
CA PRO A 31 14.87 -12.04 -2.64
C PRO A 31 16.03 -11.29 -3.33
N GLY A 32 16.86 -10.60 -2.53
CA GLY A 32 17.99 -9.80 -3.06
C GLY A 32 17.61 -8.41 -3.59
N VAL A 33 16.64 -7.74 -2.95
CA VAL A 33 16.13 -6.38 -3.26
C VAL A 33 17.22 -5.30 -3.41
N ASP A 34 18.47 -5.56 -3.03
CA ASP A 34 19.60 -4.65 -3.26
C ASP A 34 19.73 -4.22 -4.74
N ASN A 35 19.16 -4.98 -5.68
CA ASN A 35 19.04 -4.61 -7.09
C ASN A 35 17.58 -4.53 -7.59
N TYR A 36 16.70 -3.83 -6.89
CA TYR A 36 15.29 -3.62 -7.30
C TYR A 36 15.09 -3.15 -8.75
N MET A 37 16.12 -2.55 -9.36
CA MET A 37 16.14 -2.13 -10.76
C MET A 37 15.98 -3.31 -11.74
N THR A 38 16.29 -4.54 -11.35
CA THR A 38 16.04 -5.72 -12.21
C THR A 38 14.56 -6.08 -12.27
N TYR A 39 13.78 -5.75 -11.24
CA TYR A 39 12.38 -6.15 -11.13
C TYR A 39 11.42 -5.13 -11.73
N ILE A 40 11.83 -3.87 -11.83
CA ILE A 40 10.98 -2.78 -12.30
C ILE A 40 10.47 -2.95 -13.74
N GLY A 41 11.24 -3.65 -14.58
CA GLY A 41 10.91 -3.93 -15.96
C GLY A 41 10.04 -5.17 -16.14
N LEU A 42 9.69 -5.87 -15.05
CA LEU A 42 8.87 -7.07 -15.14
C LEU A 42 7.46 -6.69 -15.61
N PRO A 43 6.91 -7.40 -16.62
CA PRO A 43 5.55 -7.16 -17.11
C PRO A 43 4.48 -7.21 -16.01
N PHE A 44 4.74 -7.98 -14.95
CA PHE A 44 3.97 -8.04 -13.71
C PHE A 44 3.53 -6.67 -13.18
N PHE A 45 4.42 -5.67 -13.18
CA PHE A 45 4.14 -4.34 -12.62
C PHE A 45 3.42 -3.39 -13.59
N SER A 46 3.33 -3.74 -14.88
CA SER A 46 2.80 -2.84 -15.92
C SER A 46 1.31 -2.52 -15.76
N HIS A 47 0.58 -3.37 -15.02
CA HIS A 47 -0.85 -3.24 -14.79
C HIS A 47 -1.21 -3.11 -13.30
N LEU A 48 -0.21 -3.10 -12.41
CA LEU A 48 -0.44 -3.12 -10.97
C LEU A 48 -0.93 -1.76 -10.49
N THR A 49 -2.21 -1.69 -10.10
CA THR A 49 -2.88 -0.46 -9.66
C THR A 49 -3.06 -0.38 -8.15
N HIS A 50 -3.22 -1.53 -7.48
CA HIS A 50 -3.38 -1.65 -6.04
C HIS A 50 -2.33 -2.60 -5.50
N LEU A 51 -1.59 -2.15 -4.50
CA LEU A 51 -0.57 -2.93 -3.83
C LEU A 51 -0.79 -2.84 -2.32
N ASP A 52 -0.94 -3.99 -1.69
CA ASP A 52 -0.98 -4.18 -0.25
C ASP A 52 0.33 -4.83 0.20
N MET A 53 1.21 -4.01 0.77
CA MET A 53 2.52 -4.45 1.24
C MET A 53 2.41 -4.95 2.66
N LEU A 54 2.68 -6.25 2.82
CA LEU A 54 2.66 -6.94 4.10
C LEU A 54 4.02 -6.86 4.82
N ASP A 55 5.02 -6.21 4.21
CA ASP A 55 6.31 -5.92 4.82
C ASP A 55 6.12 -5.17 6.15
N ASP A 56 6.65 -5.73 7.24
CA ASP A 56 6.31 -5.34 8.61
C ASP A 56 7.32 -4.39 9.28
N SER A 57 8.40 -4.02 8.57
CA SER A 57 9.40 -3.10 9.08
C SER A 57 9.57 -1.85 8.22
N GLU A 58 9.80 -0.72 8.91
CA GLU A 58 10.13 0.55 8.26
C GLU A 58 11.34 0.43 7.32
N SER A 59 12.36 -0.34 7.72
CA SER A 59 13.58 -0.54 6.93
C SER A 59 13.32 -1.21 5.58
N GLN A 60 12.35 -2.14 5.52
CA GLN A 60 11.94 -2.77 4.27
C GLN A 60 11.20 -1.77 3.37
N ILE A 61 10.29 -0.97 3.93
CA ILE A 61 9.59 0.09 3.19
C ILE A 61 10.59 1.10 2.63
N GLU A 62 11.55 1.55 3.43
CA GLU A 62 12.58 2.48 2.97
C GLU A 62 13.38 1.87 1.81
N ARG A 63 13.79 0.61 1.94
CA ARG A 63 14.51 -0.13 0.89
C ARG A 63 13.69 -0.31 -0.38
N LEU A 64 12.39 -0.55 -0.28
CA LEU A 64 11.48 -0.78 -1.41
C LEU A 64 10.96 0.52 -2.04
N SER A 65 11.03 1.66 -1.33
CA SER A 65 10.53 2.94 -1.81
C SER A 65 11.00 3.31 -3.25
N PRO A 66 12.26 3.10 -3.65
CA PRO A 66 12.71 3.36 -5.03
C PRO A 66 12.01 2.54 -6.11
N LEU A 67 11.57 1.31 -5.79
CA LEU A 67 10.77 0.47 -6.69
C LEU A 67 9.34 1.04 -6.78
N LEU A 68 8.72 1.31 -5.62
CA LEU A 68 7.33 1.76 -5.52
C LEU A 68 7.07 3.04 -6.31
N ILE A 69 7.95 4.04 -6.18
CA ILE A 69 7.82 5.34 -6.87
C ILE A 69 7.90 5.23 -8.40
N ARG A 70 8.38 4.11 -8.92
CA ARG A 70 8.51 3.89 -10.36
C ARG A 70 7.47 2.92 -10.92
N LEU A 71 6.54 2.43 -10.11
CA LEU A 71 5.44 1.60 -10.59
C LEU A 71 4.53 2.46 -11.48
N PRO A 72 4.38 2.12 -12.77
CA PRO A 72 3.91 3.06 -13.79
C PRO A 72 2.42 3.40 -13.67
N VAL A 73 1.62 2.56 -13.01
CA VAL A 73 0.17 2.74 -12.90
C VAL A 73 -0.34 2.54 -11.47
N LEU A 74 0.55 2.59 -10.47
CA LEU A 74 0.18 2.41 -9.07
C LEU A 74 -0.66 3.59 -8.61
N THR A 75 -1.89 3.30 -8.17
CA THR A 75 -2.87 4.29 -7.70
C THR A 75 -3.20 4.14 -6.22
N HIS A 76 -3.05 2.93 -5.68
CA HIS A 76 -3.42 2.57 -4.32
C HIS A 76 -2.27 1.80 -3.69
N LEU A 77 -1.72 2.30 -2.60
CA LEU A 77 -0.65 1.67 -1.83
C LEU A 77 -1.08 1.54 -0.37
N ALA A 78 -1.04 0.32 0.15
CA ALA A 78 -1.28 0.01 1.55
C ALA A 78 0.03 -0.49 2.17
N LEU A 79 0.29 -0.05 3.40
CA LEU A 79 1.47 -0.42 4.19
C LEU A 79 1.00 -0.97 5.55
N ALA A 80 1.55 -2.10 5.97
CA ALA A 80 1.24 -2.75 7.25
C ALA A 80 1.90 -2.09 8.48
N VAL A 81 2.86 -1.18 8.27
CA VAL A 81 3.55 -0.43 9.32
C VAL A 81 3.57 1.05 8.99
N LEU A 82 3.55 1.91 10.00
CA LEU A 82 3.69 3.36 9.86
C LEU A 82 5.17 3.74 9.73
N PRO A 83 5.67 4.18 8.56
CA PRO A 83 7.05 4.61 8.42
C PRO A 83 7.21 6.09 8.83
N LEU A 84 8.46 6.54 8.98
CA LEU A 84 8.79 7.96 9.16
C LEU A 84 8.10 8.87 8.14
N SER A 85 7.71 10.07 8.57
CA SER A 85 7.05 11.08 7.73
C SER A 85 7.83 11.43 6.46
N SER A 86 9.17 11.36 6.50
CA SER A 86 10.02 11.58 5.32
C SER A 86 9.87 10.49 4.24
N ILE A 87 9.62 9.24 4.64
CA ILE A 87 9.34 8.14 3.73
C ILE A 87 7.93 8.31 3.14
N ILE A 88 6.95 8.67 3.97
CA ILE A 88 5.58 8.96 3.54
C ILE A 88 5.57 10.06 2.47
N GLN A 89 6.24 11.19 2.73
CA GLN A 89 6.37 12.29 1.77
C GLN A 89 7.02 11.82 0.46
N ARG A 90 8.14 11.07 0.55
CA ARG A 90 8.83 10.52 -0.63
C ARG A 90 7.91 9.65 -1.49
N LEU A 91 7.09 8.80 -0.88
CA LEU A 91 6.13 7.96 -1.61
C LEU A 91 5.02 8.80 -2.25
N LEU A 92 4.46 9.75 -1.51
CA LEU A 92 3.42 10.65 -2.02
C LEU A 92 3.90 11.49 -3.20
N GLU A 93 5.12 12.03 -3.13
CA GLU A 93 5.70 12.86 -4.19
C GLU A 93 6.22 12.04 -5.37
N GLY A 94 6.82 10.88 -5.09
CA GLY A 94 7.47 10.05 -6.10
C GLY A 94 6.50 9.20 -6.92
N CYS A 95 5.42 8.68 -6.33
CA CYS A 95 4.45 7.86 -7.04
C CYS A 95 3.48 8.75 -7.85
N LEU A 96 3.79 8.96 -9.13
CA LEU A 96 3.09 9.92 -10.01
C LEU A 96 1.58 9.71 -10.13
N HIS A 97 1.11 8.46 -10.06
CA HIS A 97 -0.31 8.11 -10.21
C HIS A 97 -1.00 7.83 -8.88
N LEU A 98 -0.31 7.98 -7.75
CA LEU A 98 -0.84 7.62 -6.44
C LEU A 98 -2.02 8.51 -6.06
N GLN A 99 -3.15 7.87 -5.77
CA GLN A 99 -4.40 8.48 -5.35
C GLN A 99 -4.67 8.24 -3.87
N VAL A 100 -4.22 7.10 -3.35
CA VAL A 100 -4.42 6.64 -1.97
C VAL A 100 -3.12 6.02 -1.46
N LEU A 101 -2.62 6.57 -0.35
CA LEU A 101 -1.64 5.93 0.52
C LEU A 101 -2.31 5.63 1.85
N VAL A 102 -2.46 4.36 2.18
CA VAL A 102 -3.11 3.91 3.42
C VAL A 102 -2.12 3.20 4.33
N ILE A 103 -2.11 3.57 5.62
CA ILE A 103 -1.47 2.76 6.66
C ILE A 103 -2.55 1.91 7.30
N LEU A 104 -2.35 0.61 7.25
CA LEU A 104 -3.28 -0.38 7.76
C LEU A 104 -2.92 -0.76 9.20
N TRP A 105 -3.96 -0.88 10.01
CA TRP A 105 -3.87 -1.38 11.38
C TRP A 105 -4.83 -2.55 11.53
N GLU A 106 -4.46 -3.54 12.33
CA GLU A 106 -5.42 -4.56 12.77
C GLU A 106 -6.52 -3.89 13.60
N ALA A 107 -7.77 -4.33 13.45
CA ALA A 107 -8.91 -3.73 14.16
C ALA A 107 -8.71 -3.63 15.68
N PHE A 108 -8.07 -4.64 16.30
CA PHE A 108 -7.77 -4.63 17.73
C PHE A 108 -6.65 -3.66 18.13
N HIS A 109 -5.86 -3.15 17.17
CA HIS A 109 -4.87 -2.10 17.33
C HIS A 109 -5.39 -0.69 16.99
N SER A 110 -6.69 -0.53 16.70
CA SER A 110 -7.29 0.76 16.31
C SER A 110 -6.99 1.92 17.27
N ARG A 111 -6.94 1.67 18.58
CA ARG A 111 -6.60 2.70 19.56
C ARG A 111 -5.17 3.23 19.40
N VAL A 112 -4.21 2.34 19.11
CA VAL A 112 -2.81 2.72 18.88
C VAL A 112 -2.71 3.51 17.57
N GLY A 113 -3.37 3.04 16.53
CA GLY A 113 -3.42 3.72 15.24
C GLY A 113 -4.01 5.13 15.32
N ARG A 114 -5.07 5.35 16.10
CA ARG A 114 -5.66 6.68 16.34
C ARG A 114 -4.69 7.64 17.02
N THR A 115 -3.94 7.18 18.02
CA THR A 115 -2.91 7.99 18.68
C THR A 115 -1.83 8.38 17.67
N ALA A 116 -1.32 7.41 16.89
CA ALA A 116 -0.30 7.67 15.88
C ALA A 116 -0.78 8.65 14.79
N ALA A 117 -2.05 8.57 14.38
CA ALA A 117 -2.66 9.50 13.44
C ALA A 117 -2.70 10.95 13.97
N ALA A 118 -2.85 11.14 15.29
CA ALA A 118 -2.84 12.47 15.89
C ALA A 118 -1.42 13.06 15.96
N GLU A 119 -0.41 12.21 16.17
CA GLU A 119 0.99 12.61 16.31
C GLU A 119 1.66 12.96 14.97
N ILE A 120 1.19 12.39 13.84
CA ILE A 120 1.82 12.61 12.53
C ILE A 120 1.49 13.97 11.87
N THR A 121 0.55 14.71 12.46
CA THR A 121 -0.05 15.92 11.89
C THR A 121 0.94 17.05 11.63
N GLU A 122 2.08 17.05 12.30
CA GLU A 122 3.10 18.09 12.13
C GLU A 122 3.89 17.98 10.81
N HIS A 123 3.80 16.86 10.10
CA HIS A 123 4.72 16.55 8.99
C HIS A 123 4.05 16.13 7.69
N VAL A 124 2.76 15.75 7.70
CA VAL A 124 2.07 15.32 6.49
C VAL A 124 0.84 16.20 6.30
N SER A 125 0.64 16.75 5.10
CA SER A 125 -0.55 17.56 4.74
C SER A 125 -1.19 17.14 3.42
N ASP A 126 -0.84 15.95 2.92
CA ASP A 126 -1.32 15.45 1.64
C ASP A 126 -2.71 14.80 1.78
N PRO A 127 -3.70 15.19 0.95
CA PRO A 127 -5.05 14.61 1.03
C PRO A 127 -5.07 13.13 0.69
N ARG A 128 -4.05 12.58 0.03
CA ARG A 128 -3.97 11.17 -0.37
C ARG A 128 -3.57 10.25 0.77
N PHE A 129 -3.12 10.79 1.90
CA PHE A 129 -2.69 10.02 3.07
C PHE A 129 -3.84 9.79 4.04
N VAL A 130 -4.00 8.53 4.46
CA VAL A 130 -5.03 8.07 5.39
C VAL A 130 -4.52 6.86 6.19
N MET A 131 -5.05 6.68 7.38
CA MET A 131 -4.84 5.54 8.26
C MET A 131 -6.19 4.93 8.57
N THR A 132 -6.29 3.61 8.55
CA THR A 132 -7.55 2.91 8.85
C THR A 132 -7.26 1.50 9.34
N ILE A 133 -8.31 0.73 9.58
CA ILE A 133 -8.22 -0.67 9.97
C ILE A 133 -8.69 -1.61 8.86
N TYR A 134 -8.13 -2.81 8.89
CA TYR A 134 -8.66 -3.97 8.19
C TYR A 134 -9.21 -4.98 9.20
N HIS A 135 -10.21 -5.74 8.78
CA HIS A 135 -10.82 -6.80 9.60
C HIS A 135 -10.28 -8.18 9.23
N GLU A 136 -9.92 -8.37 7.96
CA GLU A 136 -9.42 -9.62 7.42
C GLU A 136 -8.20 -9.37 6.52
N TRP A 137 -7.21 -10.27 6.57
CA TRP A 137 -5.92 -10.08 5.90
C TRP A 137 -6.02 -10.00 4.37
N ASP A 138 -7.07 -10.58 3.78
CA ASP A 138 -7.31 -10.61 2.34
C ASP A 138 -8.35 -9.58 1.87
N GLU A 139 -8.83 -8.70 2.75
CA GLU A 139 -9.80 -7.63 2.44
C GLU A 139 -9.34 -6.77 1.25
N GLY A 140 -8.02 -6.59 1.09
CA GLY A 140 -7.40 -5.83 0.01
C GLY A 140 -7.51 -6.44 -1.39
N VAL A 141 -7.73 -7.75 -1.48
CA VAL A 141 -7.69 -8.51 -2.74
C VAL A 141 -8.99 -9.26 -3.03
N ARG A 142 -9.93 -9.32 -2.10
CA ARG A 142 -11.26 -9.94 -2.30
C ARG A 142 -12.04 -9.27 -3.44
N LEU A 143 -12.24 -10.02 -4.51
CA LEU A 143 -12.95 -9.55 -5.70
C LEU A 143 -14.46 -9.36 -5.47
N SER A 144 -15.08 -10.24 -4.67
CA SER A 144 -16.52 -10.22 -4.38
C SER A 144 -16.99 -8.92 -3.75
N ASP A 145 -16.10 -8.27 -3.01
CA ASP A 145 -16.43 -7.15 -2.15
C ASP A 145 -16.32 -5.83 -2.92
N TRP A 146 -15.47 -5.79 -3.95
CA TRP A 146 -15.28 -4.61 -4.79
C TRP A 146 -16.48 -4.34 -5.71
N ASP A 147 -16.96 -5.38 -6.40
CA ASP A 147 -18.01 -5.25 -7.41
C ASP A 147 -19.39 -5.06 -6.78
N ASN A 148 -19.55 -5.49 -5.52
CA ASN A 148 -20.78 -5.34 -4.76
C ASN A 148 -20.82 -4.09 -3.87
N GLY A 149 -19.79 -3.23 -3.94
CA GLY A 149 -19.69 -2.03 -3.10
C GLY A 149 -19.61 -2.35 -1.61
N ALA A 150 -19.07 -3.51 -1.24
CA ALA A 150 -18.80 -3.82 0.15
C ALA A 150 -17.72 -2.87 0.69
N SER A 151 -17.87 -2.53 1.97
CA SER A 151 -16.97 -1.66 2.72
C SER A 151 -15.63 -2.35 2.93
N THR A 152 -14.77 -2.31 1.91
CA THR A 152 -13.34 -2.63 2.07
C THR A 152 -12.62 -1.41 2.64
N TYR A 153 -11.46 -1.62 3.27
CA TYR A 153 -10.62 -0.52 3.75
C TYR A 153 -10.23 0.43 2.61
N TRP A 154 -10.14 -0.07 1.37
CA TRP A 154 -9.90 0.77 0.19
C TRP A 154 -11.06 1.73 -0.07
N TYR A 155 -12.30 1.24 0.00
CA TYR A 155 -13.48 2.08 -0.16
C TYR A 155 -13.57 3.13 0.97
N ARG A 156 -13.28 2.73 2.21
CA ARG A 156 -13.19 3.65 3.36
C ARG A 156 -12.13 4.73 3.12
N ALA A 157 -10.92 4.33 2.73
CA ALA A 157 -9.81 5.24 2.43
C ALA A 157 -10.17 6.24 1.31
N GLN A 158 -10.71 5.75 0.19
CA GLN A 158 -11.12 6.60 -0.93
C GLN A 158 -12.22 7.59 -0.53
N SER A 159 -13.24 7.12 0.21
CA SER A 159 -14.34 7.95 0.68
C SER A 159 -13.83 9.06 1.63
N PHE A 160 -12.93 8.71 2.53
CA PHE A 160 -12.29 9.65 3.45
C PHE A 160 -11.47 10.72 2.71
N ILE A 161 -10.66 10.31 1.72
CA ILE A 161 -9.88 11.21 0.87
C ILE A 161 -10.80 12.12 0.04
N ALA A 162 -11.91 11.60 -0.47
CA ALA A 162 -12.89 12.39 -1.19
C ALA A 162 -13.51 13.46 -0.26
N SER A 163 -13.82 13.12 0.98
CA SER A 163 -14.29 14.07 2.00
C SER A 163 -13.23 15.14 2.34
N LYS A 164 -11.94 14.78 2.45
CA LYS A 164 -10.85 15.77 2.58
C LYS A 164 -10.83 16.76 1.42
N ARG A 165 -10.89 16.25 0.19
CA ARG A 165 -10.85 17.07 -1.04
C ARG A 165 -12.04 18.02 -1.16
N ARG A 166 -13.21 17.64 -0.62
CA ARG A 166 -14.40 18.50 -0.51
C ARG A 166 -14.37 19.43 0.70
N GLN A 167 -13.36 19.32 1.57
CA GLN A 167 -13.24 20.05 2.83
C GLN A 167 -14.37 19.73 3.84
N ASP A 168 -14.98 18.55 3.71
CA ASP A 168 -15.97 18.04 4.68
C ASP A 168 -15.29 17.63 6.00
N ILE A 169 -14.00 17.27 5.93
CA ILE A 169 -13.15 16.95 7.08
C ILE A 169 -11.81 17.69 6.99
N PRO A 170 -11.14 17.97 8.13
CA PRO A 170 -9.84 18.62 8.15
C PRO A 170 -8.76 17.85 7.38
N MET A 171 -7.84 18.57 6.74
CA MET A 171 -6.74 17.99 5.95
C MET A 171 -5.74 17.19 6.79
N ASP A 172 -5.57 17.62 8.03
CA ASP A 172 -4.74 17.01 9.08
C ASP A 172 -5.46 15.89 9.85
N CYS A 173 -6.72 15.56 9.50
CA CYS A 173 -7.37 14.37 10.03
C CYS A 173 -6.89 13.14 9.24
N PHE A 174 -6.17 12.21 9.85
CA PHE A 174 -5.64 11.03 9.13
C PHE A 174 -6.39 9.74 9.39
N TRP A 175 -7.25 9.68 10.40
CA TRP A 175 -7.94 8.44 10.77
C TRP A 175 -9.31 8.31 10.11
N ALA A 176 -9.48 7.33 9.22
CA ALA A 176 -10.77 6.94 8.68
C ALA A 176 -11.45 5.94 9.62
N GLU A 177 -12.61 6.34 10.16
CA GLU A 177 -13.44 5.46 10.98
C GLU A 177 -14.08 4.34 10.16
N ASP A 178 -14.48 3.27 10.86
CA ASP A 178 -15.26 2.15 10.30
C ASP A 178 -16.69 2.58 9.92
#